data_AF-A0A2V8S2M9-F1
#
_entry.id   AF-A0A2V8S2M9-F1
#
_cell.length_a   1.000
_cell.length_b   1.000
_cell.length_c   1.000
_cell.angle_alpha   90.00
_cell.angle_beta   90.00
_cell.angle_gamma   90.00
#
_symmetry.space_group_name_H-M   'P 1'
#
loop_
_entity.id
_entity.type
_entity.pdbx_description
1 polymer ?
#
loop_
_entity_poly.entity_id
_entity_poly.type
_entity_poly.pdbx_seq_one_letter_code
_entity_poly.pdbx_strand_id
1 'polypeptide(L)'
;MLRIESGLAAHFIQPDGSSWPGTDWAVGLKRGDDEYRVIVRAYLSADATAATRDDQQYQAQTVLGYVSDLLNQGWMPDQPDQLQITILNPKG
;
A
#
# COMPACT_ATOMS: atom_id res chain seq x y z
N MET A 1 3.23 13.63 8.86
CA MET A 1 2.41 13.78 7.65
C MET A 1 2.63 12.57 6.76
N LEU A 2 1.56 11.98 6.21
CA LEU A 2 1.61 10.87 5.26
C LEU A 2 1.02 11.32 3.91
N ARG A 3 1.65 10.94 2.80
CA ARG A 3 1.15 11.21 1.45
C ARG A 3 1.57 10.13 0.46
N ILE A 4 0.79 9.96 -0.61
CA ILE A 4 1.22 9.15 -1.77
C ILE A 4 2.10 10.01 -2.66
N GLU A 5 3.26 9.49 -3.03
CA GLU A 5 4.20 10.15 -3.95
C GLU A 5 4.09 9.59 -5.36
N SER A 6 3.86 8.28 -5.49
CA SER A 6 3.65 7.61 -6.78
C SER A 6 3.01 6.24 -6.59
N GLY A 7 2.41 5.68 -7.64
CA GLY A 7 1.98 4.28 -7.72
C GLY A 7 2.51 3.64 -8.99
N LEU A 8 3.02 2.41 -8.90
CA LEU A 8 3.46 1.60 -10.03
C LEU A 8 2.60 0.33 -10.11
N ALA A 9 1.65 0.32 -11.04
CA ALA A 9 0.87 -0.86 -11.35
C ALA A 9 1.72 -1.88 -12.13
N ALA A 10 1.79 -3.11 -11.65
CA ALA A 10 2.56 -4.19 -12.27
C ALA A 10 1.98 -5.56 -11.93
N HIS A 11 2.50 -6.60 -12.58
CA HIS A 11 2.28 -7.98 -12.14
C HIS A 11 3.50 -8.44 -11.32
N PHE A 12 3.24 -8.99 -10.14
CA PHE A 12 4.27 -9.41 -9.21
C PHE A 12 4.27 -10.92 -9.04
N ILE A 13 5.45 -11.50 -9.16
CA ILE A 13 5.67 -12.92 -8.90
C ILE A 13 5.52 -13.18 -7.40
N GLN A 14 4.63 -14.10 -7.07
CA GLN A 14 4.38 -14.61 -5.74
C GLN A 14 5.40 -15.70 -5.39
N PRO A 15 5.57 -16.04 -4.10
CA PRO A 15 6.47 -17.12 -3.68
C PRO A 15 6.13 -18.49 -4.29
N ASP A 16 4.86 -18.73 -4.65
CA ASP A 16 4.41 -19.96 -5.32
C ASP A 16 4.66 -19.95 -6.85
N GLY A 17 5.27 -18.88 -7.38
CA GLY A 17 5.56 -18.70 -8.79
C GLY A 17 4.40 -18.11 -9.60
N SER A 18 3.22 -17.92 -9.02
CA SER A 18 2.10 -17.27 -9.70
C SER A 18 2.35 -15.77 -9.87
N SER A 19 1.76 -15.16 -10.90
CA SER A 19 1.92 -13.74 -11.19
C SER A 19 0.60 -13.00 -10.93
N TRP A 20 0.61 -12.05 -9.98
CA TRP A 20 -0.60 -11.37 -9.52
C TRP A 20 -0.53 -9.88 -9.82
N PRO A 21 -1.59 -9.26 -10.36
CA PRO A 21 -1.64 -7.82 -10.53
C PRO A 21 -1.66 -7.12 -9.16
N GLY A 22 -0.93 -6.03 -9.05
CA GLY A 22 -0.92 -5.17 -7.88
C GLY A 22 -0.29 -3.81 -8.18
N THR A 23 -0.13 -3.01 -7.14
CA THR A 23 0.50 -1.69 -7.24
C THR A 23 1.53 -1.51 -6.12
N ASP A 24 2.76 -1.14 -6.48
CA ASP A 24 3.75 -0.65 -5.53
C ASP A 24 3.51 0.85 -5.31
N TRP A 25 3.10 1.22 -4.10
CA TRP A 25 2.83 2.60 -3.70
C TRP A 25 4.03 3.18 -2.95
N ALA A 26 4.54 4.31 -3.43
CA ALA A 26 5.50 5.09 -2.68
C ALA A 26 4.75 6.03 -1.73
N VAL A 27 4.96 5.83 -0.43
CA VAL A 27 4.39 6.63 0.64
C VAL A 27 5.49 7.52 1.22
N GLY A 28 5.30 8.83 1.11
CA GLY A 28 6.12 9.82 1.79
C GLY A 28 5.64 10.04 3.21
N LEU A 29 6.55 9.95 4.17
CA LEU A 29 6.30 10.18 5.59
C LEU A 29 7.23 11.29 6.09
N LYS A 30 6.66 12.34 6.65
CA LYS A 30 7.40 13.40 7.34
C LYS A 30 7.14 13.38 8.84
N ARG A 31 8.20 13.28 9.64
CA ARG A 31 8.16 13.28 11.12
C ARG A 31 9.21 14.25 11.67
N GLY A 32 8.77 15.44 12.07
CA GLY A 32 9.70 16.53 12.42
C GLY A 32 10.52 16.93 11.20
N ASP A 33 11.85 16.91 11.34
CA ASP A 33 12.79 17.21 10.26
C ASP A 33 13.12 15.98 9.39
N ASP A 34 12.71 14.78 9.81
CA ASP A 34 12.98 13.56 9.07
C ASP A 34 11.94 13.33 7.97
N GLU A 35 12.42 12.94 6.79
CA GLU A 35 11.61 12.52 5.64
C GLU A 35 11.97 11.09 5.26
N TYR A 36 10.96 10.22 5.22
CA TYR A 36 11.07 8.82 4.88
C TYR A 36 10.24 8.53 3.63
N ARG A 37 10.73 7.60 2.81
CA ARG A 37 9.99 7.06 1.68
C ARG A 37 9.85 5.56 1.86
N VAL A 38 8.63 5.10 1.93
CA VAL A 38 8.26 3.70 2.17
C VAL A 38 7.59 3.15 0.93
N ILE A 39 7.91 1.92 0.53
CA ILE A 39 7.22 1.23 -0.55
C ILE A 39 6.25 0.22 0.05
N VAL A 40 4.98 0.32 -0.32
CA VAL A 40 3.92 -0.62 0.07
C VAL A 40 3.40 -1.33 -1.16
N ARG A 41 3.56 -2.65 -1.22
CA ARG A 41 2.94 -3.48 -2.26
C ARG A 41 1.50 -3.78 -1.91
N ALA A 42 0.57 -3.31 -2.73
CA ALA A 42 -0.85 -3.57 -2.54
C ALA A 42 -1.38 -4.51 -3.62
N TYR A 43 -2.01 -5.60 -3.18
CA TYR A 43 -2.81 -6.48 -4.03
C TYR A 43 -4.29 -6.18 -3.83
N LEU A 44 -5.10 -6.38 -4.86
CA LEU A 44 -6.55 -6.38 -4.68
C LEU A 44 -7.00 -7.79 -4.28
N SER A 45 -8.01 -7.88 -3.43
CA SER A 45 -8.61 -9.17 -3.09
C SER A 45 -9.15 -9.87 -4.34
N ALA A 46 -9.20 -11.20 -4.31
CA ALA A 46 -9.70 -11.99 -5.44
C ALA A 46 -11.16 -11.63 -5.81
N ASP A 47 -11.94 -11.23 -4.81
CA ASP A 47 -13.33 -10.80 -4.93
C ASP A 47 -13.51 -9.28 -5.14
N ALA A 48 -12.42 -8.53 -5.37
CA ALA A 48 -12.51 -7.08 -5.61
C ALA A 48 -13.51 -6.78 -6.74
N THR A 49 -14.37 -5.79 -6.53
CA THR A 49 -15.34 -5.35 -7.53
C THR A 49 -14.67 -4.47 -8.59
N ALA A 50 -15.30 -4.31 -9.75
CA ALA A 50 -14.80 -3.36 -10.77
C ALA A 50 -14.68 -1.93 -10.20
N ALA A 51 -15.67 -1.50 -9.40
CA ALA A 51 -15.62 -0.21 -8.71
C ALA A 51 -14.36 -0.06 -7.83
N THR A 52 -14.02 -1.08 -7.05
CA THR A 52 -12.78 -1.05 -6.24
C THR A 52 -11.51 -1.09 -7.10
N ARG A 53 -11.50 -1.85 -8.20
CA ARG A 53 -10.36 -1.91 -9.13
C ARG A 53 -10.07 -0.56 -9.79
N ASP A 54 -11.13 0.17 -10.15
CA ASP A 54 -11.03 1.45 -10.86
C ASP A 54 -10.87 2.65 -9.91
N ASP A 55 -11.18 2.49 -8.62
CA ASP A 55 -11.04 3.53 -7.61
C ASP A 55 -9.62 3.61 -7.03
N GLN A 56 -8.75 4.29 -7.78
CA GLN A 56 -7.37 4.56 -7.37
C GLN A 56 -7.29 5.40 -6.09
N GLN A 57 -8.28 6.26 -5.83
CA GLN A 57 -8.31 7.08 -4.62
C GLN A 57 -8.57 6.22 -3.39
N TYR A 58 -9.54 5.31 -3.45
CA TYR A 58 -9.81 4.35 -2.38
C TYR A 58 -8.60 3.45 -2.11
N GLN A 59 -7.94 2.96 -3.16
CA GLN A 59 -6.75 2.13 -3.02
C GLN A 59 -5.62 2.88 -2.31
N ALA A 60 -5.31 4.10 -2.77
CA ALA A 60 -4.32 4.99 -2.18
C ALA A 60 -4.64 5.32 -0.71
N GLN A 61 -5.89 5.62 -0.39
CA GLN A 61 -6.32 5.90 0.98
C GLN A 61 -6.18 4.67 1.89
N THR A 62 -6.48 3.48 1.37
CA THR A 62 -6.31 2.23 2.13
C THR A 62 -4.84 1.98 2.47
N VAL A 63 -3.92 2.25 1.54
CA VAL A 63 -2.47 2.18 1.76
C VAL A 63 -2.02 3.17 2.83
N LEU A 64 -2.48 4.43 2.77
CA LEU A 64 -2.15 5.43 3.79
C LEU A 64 -2.68 5.04 5.17
N GLY A 65 -3.90 4.50 5.23
CA GLY A 65 -4.50 3.98 6.46
C GLY A 65 -3.64 2.86 7.06
N TYR A 66 -3.23 1.90 6.26
CA TYR A 66 -2.34 0.81 6.69
C TYR A 66 -1.00 1.32 7.27
N VAL A 67 -0.32 2.25 6.58
CA VAL A 67 0.94 2.83 7.10
C VAL A 67 0.69 3.59 8.40
N SER A 68 -0.43 4.33 8.49
CA SER A 68 -0.83 5.00 9.73
C SER A 68 -1.04 4.02 10.88
N ASP A 69 -1.69 2.88 10.62
CA ASP A 69 -1.94 1.84 11.62
C ASP A 69 -0.64 1.20 12.10
N LEU A 70 0.31 0.94 11.20
CA LEU A 70 1.65 0.44 11.56
C LEU A 70 2.39 1.42 12.47
N LEU A 71 2.40 2.70 12.12
CA LEU A 71 3.04 3.74 12.93
C LEU A 71 2.41 3.83 14.32
N ASN A 72 1.08 3.70 14.41
CA ASN A 72 0.35 3.66 15.69
C ASN A 72 0.68 2.40 16.52
N GLN A 73 1.08 1.31 15.88
CA GLN A 73 1.55 0.08 16.52
C GLN A 73 3.04 0.10 16.90
N GLY A 74 3.74 1.21 16.63
CA GLY A 74 5.16 1.38 16.97
C GLY A 74 6.14 0.91 15.91
N TRP A 75 5.68 0.61 14.69
CA TRP A 75 6.57 0.35 13.56
C TRP A 75 7.39 1.60 13.20
N MET A 76 8.63 1.39 12.75
CA MET A 76 9.55 2.46 12.35
C MET A 76 9.90 2.37 10.85
N PRO A 77 9.89 3.51 10.12
CA PRO A 77 10.05 3.56 8.66
C PRO A 77 11.47 3.40 8.15
N ASP A 78 12.44 3.23 9.05
CA ASP A 78 13.84 2.93 8.75
C ASP A 78 14.13 1.43 8.60
N GLN A 79 13.12 0.58 8.85
CA GLN A 79 13.23 -0.86 8.67
C GLN A 79 13.16 -1.24 7.18
N PRO A 80 14.04 -2.13 6.69
CA PRO A 80 14.14 -2.49 5.28
C PRO A 80 13.02 -3.42 4.77
N ASP A 81 12.00 -3.69 5.58
CA ASP A 81 10.98 -4.68 5.24
C ASP A 81 10.07 -4.22 4.12
N GLN A 82 9.83 -5.12 3.16
CA GLN A 82 8.83 -4.89 2.12
C GLN A 82 7.44 -5.00 2.73
N LEU A 83 6.77 -3.85 2.88
CA LEU A 83 5.40 -3.82 3.35
C LEU A 83 4.44 -4.33 2.28
N GLN A 84 3.48 -5.16 2.69
CA GLN A 84 2.48 -5.75 1.81
C GLN A 84 1.09 -5.68 2.42
N ILE A 85 0.09 -5.34 1.61
CA ILE A 85 -1.33 -5.38 1.98
C ILE A 85 -2.20 -6.03 0.91
N THR A 86 -3.34 -6.55 1.33
CA THR A 86 -4.46 -6.89 0.44
C THR A 86 -5.59 -5.88 0.67
N ILE A 87 -5.98 -5.17 -0.37
CA ILE A 87 -7.09 -4.21 -0.38
C ILE A 87 -8.38 -4.98 -0.65
N LEU A 88 -9.33 -4.85 0.27
CA LEU A 88 -10.65 -5.47 0.19
C LEU A 88 -11.64 -4.51 -0.48
N ASN A 89 -12.84 -5.00 -0.80
CA ASN A 89 -13.96 -4.12 -1.13
C ASN A 89 -14.31 -3.20 0.06
N PRO A 90 -14.76 -1.95 -0.17
CA PRO A 90 -15.23 -1.08 0.89
C PRO A 90 -16.41 -1.72 1.61
N LYS A 91 -16.47 -1.54 2.94
CA LYS A 91 -17.63 -1.92 3.73
C LYS A 91 -18.76 -0.95 3.40
N GLY A 92 -19.89 -1.48 2.96
CA GLY A 92 -21.13 -0.71 2.72
C GLY A 92 -21.76 -0.19 3.99
#